data_AF-A0A6N2EAN9-F1
#
_entry.id   AF-A0A6N2EAN9-F1
#
_cell.length_a   1.000
_cell.length_b   1.000
_cell.length_c   1.000
_cell.angle_alpha   90.00
_cell.angle_beta   90.00
_cell.angle_gamma   90.00
#
_symmetry.space_group_name_H-M   'P 1'
#
loop_
_entity.id
_entity.type
_entity.pdbx_description
1 polymer ?
#
loop_
_entity_poly.entity_id
_entity_poly.type
_entity_poly.pdbx_seq_one_letter_code
_entity_poly.pdbx_strand_id
1 'polypeptide(L)'
;MGRLVVTHSTYLEGLIPLLRQLAAQPGVSTVTPAVISRVRGRIPGLKLRVSTPITGGHKLVARRGGSAQEVFVVTEWSREQLESELDRLLAR
;
A
#
# COMPACT_ATOMS: atom_id res chain seq x y z
N MET A 1 -2.82 -0.51 -17.21
CA MET A 1 -2.67 -1.34 -15.99
C MET A 1 -1.26 -1.14 -15.47
N GLY A 2 -1.11 -0.79 -14.19
CA GLY A 2 0.18 -0.64 -13.53
C GLY A 2 0.80 -1.98 -13.13
N ARG A 3 2.06 -1.94 -12.69
CA ARG A 3 2.84 -3.12 -12.30
C ARG A 3 2.89 -3.28 -10.79
N LEU A 4 2.52 -4.46 -10.27
CA LEU A 4 2.84 -4.87 -8.90
C LEU A 4 4.18 -5.61 -8.88
N VAL A 5 5.19 -5.06 -8.20
CA VAL A 5 6.53 -5.65 -8.12
C VAL A 5 6.64 -6.50 -6.86
N VAL A 6 6.42 -7.81 -6.99
CA VAL A 6 6.53 -8.77 -5.89
C VAL A 6 7.90 -9.44 -5.93
N THR A 7 8.49 -9.67 -4.76
CA THR A 7 9.79 -10.31 -4.53
C THR A 7 9.62 -11.51 -3.58
N HIS A 8 10.73 -12.06 -3.07
CA HIS A 8 10.72 -13.12 -2.05
C HIS A 8 10.46 -12.62 -0.63
N SER A 9 10.00 -11.39 -0.45
CA SER A 9 9.77 -10.79 0.87
C SER A 9 8.52 -11.36 1.56
N THR A 10 8.52 -11.30 2.89
CA THR A 10 7.32 -11.55 3.69
C THR A 10 6.34 -10.40 3.54
N TYR A 11 5.06 -10.71 3.32
CA TYR A 11 3.99 -9.73 3.18
C TYR A 11 3.01 -9.81 4.34
N LEU A 12 2.46 -8.66 4.74
CA LEU A 12 1.30 -8.65 5.61
C LEU A 12 0.16 -9.44 4.96
N GLU A 13 -0.51 -10.26 5.76
CA GLU A 13 -1.65 -11.05 5.28
C GLU A 13 -2.73 -10.11 4.72
N GLY A 14 -3.21 -10.41 3.51
CA GLY A 14 -4.19 -9.59 2.78
C GLY A 14 -3.60 -8.41 1.99
N LEU A 15 -2.31 -8.07 2.14
CA LEU A 15 -1.72 -6.92 1.46
C LEU A 15 -1.62 -7.12 -0.06
N ILE A 16 -1.09 -8.26 -0.52
CA ILE A 16 -0.82 -8.49 -1.95
C ILE A 16 -2.10 -8.45 -2.81
N PRO A 17 -3.24 -9.08 -2.41
CA PRO A 17 -4.50 -8.91 -3.13
C PRO A 17 -4.94 -7.46 -3.27
N LEU A 18 -4.84 -6.65 -2.21
CA LEU A 18 -5.20 -5.23 -2.25
C LEU A 18 -4.27 -4.44 -3.17
N LEU A 19 -2.95 -4.67 -3.08
CA LEU A 19 -1.98 -3.98 -3.95
C LEU A 19 -2.16 -4.34 -5.43
N ARG A 20 -2.62 -5.56 -5.74
CA ARG A 20 -2.97 -5.96 -7.11
C ARG A 20 -4.17 -5.17 -7.63
N GLN A 21 -5.17 -4.92 -6.80
CA GLN A 21 -6.33 -4.11 -7.16
C GLN A 21 -5.95 -2.63 -7.34
N LEU A 22 -5.07 -2.11 -6.49
CA LEU A 22 -4.54 -0.75 -6.63
C LEU A 22 -3.72 -0.59 -7.92
N ALA A 23 -2.82 -1.55 -8.23
CA ALA A 23 -2.03 -1.53 -9.46
C ALA A 23 -2.89 -1.64 -10.73
N ALA A 24 -4.11 -2.18 -10.64
CA ALA A 24 -5.03 -2.25 -11.77
C ALA A 24 -5.70 -0.91 -12.08
N GLN A 25 -5.66 0.08 -11.17
CA GLN A 25 -6.33 1.37 -11.36
C GLN A 25 -5.65 2.23 -12.44
N PRO A 26 -6.42 2.95 -13.28
CA PRO A 26 -5.87 3.96 -14.18
C PRO A 26 -5.16 5.07 -13.39
N GLY A 27 -3.98 5.50 -13.83
CA GLY A 27 -3.18 6.51 -13.12
C GLY A 27 -2.21 5.94 -12.08
N VAL A 28 -2.23 4.62 -11.83
CA VAL A 28 -1.20 3.92 -11.05
C VAL A 28 -0.23 3.22 -12.00
N SER A 29 1.06 3.58 -11.90
CA SER A 29 2.11 3.05 -12.77
C SER A 29 2.82 1.85 -12.15
N THR A 30 3.21 1.95 -10.88
CA THR A 30 3.89 0.86 -10.16
C THR A 30 3.54 0.87 -8.68
N VAL A 31 3.36 -0.32 -8.12
CA VAL A 31 3.17 -0.56 -6.69
C VAL A 31 4.25 -1.53 -6.22
N THR A 32 5.05 -1.13 -5.24
CA THR A 32 6.19 -1.90 -4.75
C THR A 32 6.11 -2.05 -3.23
N PRO A 33 5.70 -3.22 -2.70
CA PRO A 33 5.89 -3.52 -1.29
C PRO A 33 7.37 -3.58 -0.94
N ALA A 34 7.72 -3.08 0.23
CA ALA A 34 9.08 -2.96 0.71
C ALA A 34 9.22 -3.54 2.13
N VAL A 35 10.12 -2.95 2.93
CA VAL A 35 10.51 -3.46 4.24
C VAL A 35 9.30 -3.72 5.14
N ILE A 36 9.31 -4.87 5.79
CA ILE A 36 8.39 -5.24 6.87
C ILE A 36 9.12 -5.10 8.21
N SER A 37 8.46 -4.53 9.21
CA SER A 37 9.04 -4.29 10.53
C SER A 37 8.04 -4.60 11.64
N ARG A 38 8.55 -4.91 12.83
CA ARG A 38 7.76 -5.05 14.06
C ARG A 38 7.46 -3.66 14.63
N VAL A 39 6.24 -3.45 15.10
CA VAL A 39 5.78 -2.17 15.65
C VAL A 39 4.99 -2.36 16.94
N ARG A 40 4.98 -1.34 17.80
CA ARG A 40 4.16 -1.33 19.01
C ARG A 40 2.68 -1.13 18.68
N GLY A 41 1.81 -1.76 19.49
CA GLY A 41 0.36 -1.76 19.33
C GLY A 41 -0.11 -2.74 18.25
N ARG A 42 -1.14 -3.53 18.59
CA ARG A 42 -1.73 -4.55 17.71
C ARG A 42 -2.97 -3.99 17.01
N ILE A 43 -3.05 -4.14 15.69
CA ILE A 43 -4.24 -3.78 14.90
C ILE A 43 -4.85 -5.06 14.31
N PRO A 44 -6.13 -5.38 14.53
CA PRO A 44 -6.72 -6.64 14.08
C PRO A 44 -6.84 -6.75 12.55
N GLY A 45 -7.22 -5.65 11.88
CA GLY A 45 -7.38 -5.59 10.42
C GLY A 45 -6.16 -5.04 9.68
N LEU A 46 -6.18 -5.20 8.35
CA LEU A 46 -5.26 -4.49 7.46
C LEU A 46 -5.66 -3.02 7.38
N LYS A 47 -4.71 -2.11 7.64
CA LYS A 47 -4.88 -0.68 7.42
C LYS A 47 -3.76 -0.17 6.54
N LEU A 48 -4.06 0.70 5.59
CA LEU A 48 -3.07 1.43 4.81
C LEU A 48 -3.27 2.93 5.04
N ARG A 49 -2.17 3.68 5.08
CA ARG A 49 -2.20 5.14 5.14
C ARG A 49 -1.17 5.70 4.19
N VAL A 50 -1.50 6.80 3.50
CA VAL A 50 -0.50 7.59 2.77
C VAL A 50 0.36 8.32 3.80
N SER A 51 1.68 8.20 3.70
CA SER A 51 2.61 8.80 4.67
C SER A 51 3.29 10.04 4.10
N THR A 52 4.17 9.86 3.12
CA THR A 52 5.12 10.88 2.67
C THR A 52 5.13 10.89 1.15
N PRO A 53 5.11 12.07 0.50
CA PRO A 53 5.31 12.15 -0.94
C PRO A 53 6.70 11.62 -1.30
N ILE A 54 6.81 11.03 -2.48
CA ILE A 54 8.07 10.61 -3.10
C ILE A 54 8.13 11.18 -4.52
N THR A 55 9.29 11.09 -5.17
CA THR A 55 9.41 11.45 -6.58
C THR A 55 8.44 10.60 -7.41
N GLY A 56 7.44 11.25 -8.02
CA GLY A 56 6.46 10.60 -8.89
C GLY A 56 5.37 9.79 -8.16
N GLY A 57 5.14 10.01 -6.86
CA GLY A 57 4.00 9.39 -6.17
C GLY A 57 4.07 9.48 -4.65
N HIS A 58 3.66 8.41 -3.97
CA HIS A 58 3.54 8.40 -2.49
C HIS A 58 4.06 7.12 -1.85
N LYS A 59 4.60 7.26 -0.63
CA LYS A 59 4.83 6.15 0.28
C LYS A 59 3.57 5.87 1.09
N LEU A 60 3.24 4.60 1.24
CA LEU A 60 2.21 4.09 2.14
C LEU A 60 2.85 3.33 3.31
N VAL A 61 2.11 3.24 4.41
CA VAL A 61 2.40 2.33 5.51
C VAL A 61 1.20 1.42 5.72
N ALA A 62 1.37 0.14 5.39
CA ALA A 62 0.42 -0.91 5.72
C ALA A 62 0.68 -1.42 7.14
N ARG A 63 -0.37 -1.72 7.92
CA ARG A 63 -0.27 -2.32 9.26
C ARG A 63 -1.27 -3.44 9.41
N ARG A 64 -0.85 -4.53 10.07
CA ARG A 64 -1.71 -5.61 10.57
C ARG A 64 -1.00 -6.34 11.69
N GLY A 65 -1.73 -6.73 12.73
CA GLY A 65 -1.16 -7.30 13.94
C GLY A 65 -0.13 -6.35 14.58
N GLY A 66 1.02 -6.89 14.97
CA GLY A 66 2.16 -6.14 15.49
C GLY A 66 3.23 -5.80 14.43
N SER A 67 2.83 -5.73 13.15
CA SER A 67 3.74 -5.50 12.03
C SER A 67 3.29 -4.30 11.19
N ALA A 68 4.26 -3.62 10.59
CA ALA A 68 4.07 -2.60 9.58
C ALA A 68 4.88 -2.96 8.32
N GLN A 69 4.40 -2.54 7.15
CA GLN A 69 5.10 -2.73 5.89
C GLN A 69 5.01 -1.46 5.05
N GLU A 70 6.14 -1.03 4.52
CA GLU A 70 6.17 0.10 3.60
C GLU A 70 5.73 -0.35 2.20
N VAL A 71 5.06 0.54 1.48
CA VAL A 71 4.70 0.34 0.07
C VAL A 71 4.97 1.64 -0.67
N PHE A 72 5.60 1.57 -1.82
CA PHE A 72 5.82 2.73 -2.68
C PHE A 72 4.87 2.66 -3.89
N VAL A 73 4.17 3.76 -4.15
CA VAL A 73 3.22 3.87 -5.25
C VAL A 73 3.66 4.99 -6.16
N VAL A 74 3.96 4.68 -7.42
CA VAL A 74 4.21 5.65 -8.49
C VAL A 74 2.88 5.93 -9.17
N THR A 75 2.41 7.17 -9.09
CA THR A 75 1.08 7.59 -9.53
C THR A 75 1.02 9.10 -9.74
N GLU A 76 0.19 9.55 -10.66
CA GLU A 76 -0.13 10.97 -10.87
C GLU A 76 -1.19 11.49 -9.89
N TRP A 77 -1.75 10.60 -9.06
CA TRP A 77 -2.78 10.96 -8.11
C TRP A 77 -2.27 11.86 -7.00
N SER A 78 -3.14 12.80 -6.59
CA SER A 78 -2.97 13.51 -5.33
C SER A 78 -3.03 12.53 -4.15
N ARG A 79 -2.57 13.01 -2.99
CA ARG A 79 -2.65 12.26 -1.74
C ARG A 79 -4.10 11.84 -1.44
N GLU A 80 -5.03 12.77 -1.61
CA GLU A 80 -6.45 12.60 -1.29
C GLU A 80 -7.13 11.60 -2.22
N GLN A 81 -6.77 11.61 -3.52
CA GLN A 81 -7.25 10.62 -4.48
C GLN A 81 -6.77 9.21 -4.11
N LEU A 82 -5.50 9.08 -3.74
CA LEU A 82 -4.94 7.80 -3.31
C LEU A 82 -5.54 7.32 -1.98
N GLU A 83 -5.73 8.21 -1.01
CA GLU A 83 -6.40 7.89 0.27
C GLU A 83 -7.85 7.41 0.02
N SER A 84 -8.61 8.12 -0.81
CA SER A 84 -9.99 7.77 -1.16
C SER A 84 -10.08 6.40 -1.83
N GLU A 85 -9.15 6.10 -2.73
CA GLU A 85 -9.11 4.81 -3.41
C GLU A 85 -8.73 3.67 -2.44
N LEU A 86 -7.77 3.91 -1.53
CA LEU A 86 -7.41 2.93 -0.50
C LEU A 86 -8.59 2.61 0.43
N ASP A 87 -9.34 3.63 0.85
CA ASP A 87 -10.53 3.45 1.69
C ASP A 87 -11.60 2.63 0.96
N ARG A 88 -11.83 2.91 -0.33
CA ARG A 88 -12.75 2.14 -1.18
C ARG A 88 -12.34 0.67 -1.30
N LEU A 89 -11.05 0.38 -1.44
CA LEU A 89 -10.54 -0.99 -1.54
C LEU A 89 -10.56 -1.73 -0.20
N LEU A 90 -10.40 -1.03 0.92
CA LEU A 90 -10.42 -1.61 2.28
C LEU A 90 -11.84 -1.81 2.84
N ALA A 91 -12.85 -1.11 2.32
CA ALA A 91 -14.24 -1.22 2.76
C ALA A 91 -14.99 -2.44 2.17
N ARG A 92 -14.31 -3.30 1.41
CA ARG A 92 -14.84 -4.50 0.77
C ARG A 92 -14.43 -5.76 1.52
#